data_AF-A0A958KRF0-F1
#
_entry.id   AF-A0A958KRF0-F1
#
_cell.length_a   1.000
_cell.length_b   1.000
_cell.length_c   1.000
_cell.angle_alpha   90.00
_cell.angle_beta   90.00
_cell.angle_gamma   90.00
#
_symmetry.space_group_name_H-M   'P 1'
#
loop_
_entity.id
_entity.type
_entity.pdbx_description
1 polymer ?
#
loop_
_entity_poly.entity_id
_entity_poly.type
_entity_poly.pdbx_seq_one_letter_code
_entity_poly.pdbx_strand_id
1 'polypeptide(L)'
;MSDVALGFEYILSRKNAFLVMPSFQVKIPLATYSETTDSVLLNNNSIDVDATLNISKRFRSFYLRGYGGFIYRTEGLSWLIPLGAEAFYISRRFMIGGGLESSFSVTDDDYTNDTSRRTDVTDRVNAGSLAYNAVNPSITKLYGLFKFYIEPQLYVGLGVKQSIFGESAAYGTEYVANVGFAFGGKTKKVPTLRSQDREENPDDFEFKFEEESDKDADVFNNSKKIRYKERVEDSLDSVEKNLEIKLKKNKRN
;
A
#
# COMPACT_ATOMS: atom_id res chain seq x y z
N MET A 1 -7.41 -7.08 -20.32
CA MET A 1 -7.82 -6.84 -18.92
C MET A 1 -8.38 -5.43 -18.80
N SER A 2 -9.69 -5.32 -18.56
CA SER A 2 -10.41 -4.06 -18.41
C SER A 2 -11.33 -4.17 -17.20
N ASP A 3 -10.75 -4.01 -16.02
CA ASP A 3 -11.42 -4.15 -14.74
C ASP A 3 -11.16 -2.90 -13.90
N VAL A 4 -12.13 -2.49 -13.11
CA VAL A 4 -11.94 -1.48 -12.07
C VAL A 4 -11.69 -2.20 -10.76
N ALA A 5 -10.68 -1.75 -10.02
CA ALA A 5 -10.42 -2.25 -8.69
C ALA A 5 -10.51 -1.14 -7.65
N LEU A 6 -11.13 -1.47 -6.52
CA LEU A 6 -11.12 -0.65 -5.32
C LEU A 6 -10.58 -1.51 -4.18
N GLY A 7 -9.67 -0.96 -3.37
CA GLY A 7 -9.11 -1.72 -2.26
C GLY A 7 -8.61 -0.82 -1.15
N PHE A 8 -8.42 -1.44 0.01
CA PHE A 8 -7.82 -0.81 1.17
C PHE A 8 -6.83 -1.77 1.83
N GLU A 9 -5.82 -1.20 2.46
CA GLU A 9 -4.80 -1.92 3.21
C GLU A 9 -4.77 -1.37 4.63
N TYR A 10 -4.66 -2.26 5.62
CA TYR A 10 -4.62 -1.87 7.02
C TYR A 10 -3.33 -2.37 7.68
N ILE A 11 -2.60 -1.48 8.34
CA ILE A 11 -1.38 -1.85 9.04
C ILE A 11 -1.76 -2.42 10.41
N LEU A 12 -1.71 -3.74 10.53
CA LEU A 12 -2.11 -4.44 11.74
C LEU A 12 -1.02 -4.38 12.82
N SER A 13 0.24 -4.60 12.44
CA SER A 13 1.37 -4.57 13.38
C SER A 13 2.65 -4.10 12.69
N ARG A 14 3.42 -3.31 13.44
CA ARG A 14 4.80 -2.91 13.11
C ARG A 14 5.82 -3.40 14.15
N LYS A 15 5.42 -4.16 15.17
CA LYS A 15 6.30 -4.50 16.29
C LYS A 15 7.33 -5.59 15.91
N ASN A 16 8.57 -5.40 16.38
CA ASN A 16 9.67 -6.35 16.57
C ASN A 16 10.36 -7.04 15.37
N ALA A 17 9.87 -7.00 14.14
CA ALA A 17 10.67 -7.38 12.94
C ALA A 17 9.87 -7.37 11.63
N PHE A 18 8.55 -7.48 11.72
CA PHE A 18 7.68 -7.72 10.58
C PHE A 18 6.57 -6.67 10.53
N LEU A 19 6.26 -6.25 9.31
CA LEU A 19 5.06 -5.48 8.98
C LEU A 19 4.00 -6.47 8.53
N VAL A 20 2.88 -6.50 9.26
CA VAL A 20 1.71 -7.33 8.93
C VAL A 20 0.60 -6.41 8.43
N MET A 21 0.09 -6.70 7.24
CA MET A 21 -0.84 -5.84 6.53
C MET A 21 -1.92 -6.67 5.80
N PRO A 22 -3.09 -6.86 6.41
CA PRO A 22 -4.26 -7.30 5.67
C PRO A 22 -4.63 -6.28 4.57
N SER A 23 -4.98 -6.80 3.40
CA SER A 23 -5.48 -6.06 2.24
C SER A 23 -6.80 -6.67 1.79
N PHE A 24 -7.71 -5.81 1.38
CA PHE A 24 -8.98 -6.19 0.80
C PHE A 24 -9.17 -5.42 -0.50
N GLN A 25 -9.55 -6.12 -1.55
CA GLN A 25 -9.74 -5.54 -2.87
C GLN A 25 -10.97 -6.15 -3.55
N VAL A 26 -11.81 -5.31 -4.14
CA VAL A 26 -12.92 -5.72 -5.01
C VAL A 26 -12.55 -5.33 -6.44
N LYS A 27 -12.65 -6.28 -7.36
CA LYS A 27 -12.45 -6.06 -8.80
C LYS A 27 -13.78 -6.27 -9.52
N ILE A 28 -14.14 -5.31 -10.35
CA ILE A 28 -15.41 -5.27 -11.09
C ILE A 28 -15.06 -5.20 -12.58
N PRO A 29 -15.59 -6.10 -13.42
CA PRO A 29 -15.33 -6.09 -14.85
C PRO A 29 -16.01 -4.90 -15.51
N LEU A 30 -15.28 -4.14 -16.34
CA LEU A 30 -15.85 -3.01 -17.09
C LEU A 30 -16.54 -3.44 -18.40
N ALA A 31 -16.12 -4.57 -18.94
CA ALA A 31 -16.68 -5.16 -20.14
C ALA A 31 -17.38 -6.47 -19.77
N THR A 32 -18.60 -6.64 -20.25
CA THR A 32 -19.32 -7.91 -20.23
C THR A 32 -19.24 -8.53 -21.62
N TYR A 33 -19.27 -9.86 -21.70
CA TYR A 33 -19.38 -10.58 -22.97
C TYR A 33 -20.54 -11.56 -22.90
N SER A 34 -21.14 -11.87 -24.04
CA SER A 34 -22.12 -12.95 -24.14
C SER A 34 -21.44 -14.21 -24.63
N GLU A 35 -21.77 -15.36 -24.02
CA GLU A 35 -21.31 -16.68 -24.47
C GLU A 35 -21.79 -17.04 -25.88
N THR A 36 -22.76 -16.28 -26.42
CA THR A 36 -23.32 -16.50 -27.76
C THR A 36 -22.61 -15.70 -28.85
N THR A 37 -21.83 -14.68 -28.49
CA THR A 37 -21.16 -13.76 -29.43
C THR A 37 -19.68 -14.08 -29.63
N ASP A 38 -19.19 -13.83 -30.83
CA ASP A 38 -17.79 -14.05 -31.24
C ASP A 38 -16.90 -12.85 -30.86
N SER A 39 -16.87 -12.50 -29.57
CA SER A 39 -16.16 -11.33 -29.04
C SER A 39 -15.03 -11.73 -28.12
N VAL A 40 -13.78 -11.39 -28.44
CA VAL A 40 -12.59 -11.75 -27.66
C VAL A 40 -12.78 -11.47 -26.16
N LEU A 41 -12.45 -12.45 -25.32
CA LEU A 41 -12.52 -12.32 -23.86
C LEU A 41 -11.46 -11.33 -23.36
N LEU A 42 -11.91 -10.29 -22.63
CA LEU A 42 -11.02 -9.29 -22.04
C LEU A 42 -10.88 -9.42 -20.51
N ASN A 43 -11.78 -10.17 -19.89
CA ASN A 43 -11.86 -10.48 -18.46
C ASN A 43 -12.69 -11.76 -18.24
N ASN A 44 -12.87 -12.15 -16.97
CA ASN A 44 -13.66 -13.32 -16.57
C ASN A 44 -15.16 -13.04 -16.39
N ASN A 45 -15.61 -11.81 -16.66
CA ASN A 45 -16.97 -11.34 -16.36
C ASN A 45 -17.42 -11.56 -14.90
N SER A 46 -16.49 -11.77 -13.98
CA SER A 46 -16.75 -12.01 -12.55
C SER A 46 -16.38 -10.79 -11.71
N ILE A 47 -17.16 -10.58 -10.65
CA ILE A 47 -16.74 -9.72 -9.54
C ILE A 47 -15.84 -10.56 -8.64
N ASP A 48 -14.62 -10.07 -8.42
CA ASP A 48 -13.64 -10.76 -7.58
C ASP A 48 -13.45 -10.00 -6.27
N VAL A 49 -13.56 -10.68 -5.14
CA VAL A 49 -13.26 -10.15 -3.81
C VAL A 49 -12.01 -10.85 -3.28
N ASP A 50 -10.92 -10.10 -3.20
CA ASP A 50 -9.60 -10.53 -2.74
C ASP A 50 -9.41 -10.09 -1.29
N ALA A 51 -9.12 -11.05 -0.40
CA ALA A 51 -8.69 -10.83 0.96
C ALA A 51 -7.32 -11.47 1.15
N THR A 52 -6.30 -10.66 1.39
CA THR A 52 -4.90 -11.08 1.42
C THR A 52 -4.21 -10.60 2.68
N LEU A 53 -3.35 -11.44 3.26
CA LEU A 53 -2.50 -11.09 4.38
C LEU A 53 -1.07 -10.98 3.89
N ASN A 54 -0.51 -9.77 4.00
CA ASN A 54 0.87 -9.51 3.64
C ASN A 54 1.74 -9.49 4.90
N ILE A 55 2.85 -10.23 4.87
CA ILE A 55 3.88 -10.20 5.89
C ILE A 55 5.17 -9.78 5.22
N SER A 56 5.78 -8.70 5.69
CA SER A 56 6.99 -8.19 5.09
C SER A 56 8.04 -7.80 6.12
N LYS A 57 9.30 -7.89 5.72
CA LYS A 57 10.45 -7.50 6.52
C LYS A 57 11.45 -6.78 5.64
N ARG A 58 11.88 -5.61 6.12
CA ARG A 58 12.97 -4.87 5.50
C ARG A 58 14.29 -5.23 6.19
N PHE A 59 15.29 -5.60 5.40
CA PHE A 59 16.66 -5.79 5.85
C PHE A 59 17.60 -4.92 5.02
N ARG A 60 18.03 -3.78 5.59
CA ARG A 60 18.85 -2.76 4.90
C ARG A 60 18.15 -2.26 3.60
N SER A 61 18.77 -2.54 2.45
CA SER A 61 18.24 -2.20 1.14
C SER A 61 17.31 -3.27 0.58
N PHE A 62 17.18 -4.42 1.23
CA PHE A 62 16.27 -5.48 0.79
C PHE A 62 14.94 -5.39 1.51
N TYR A 63 13.87 -5.71 0.79
CA TYR A 63 12.51 -5.83 1.28
C TYR A 63 11.99 -7.19 0.86
N LEU A 64 11.71 -8.04 1.84
CA LEU A 64 11.13 -9.35 1.63
C LEU A 64 9.65 -9.27 1.98
N ARG A 65 8.79 -9.83 1.13
CA ARG A 65 7.36 -9.94 1.40
C ARG A 65 6.88 -11.34 1.03
N GLY A 66 6.13 -11.94 1.93
CA GLY A 66 5.30 -13.11 1.66
C GLY A 66 3.84 -12.71 1.81
N TYR A 67 2.96 -13.33 1.05
CA TYR A 67 1.53 -13.11 1.18
C TYR A 67 0.75 -14.39 0.92
N GLY A 68 -0.43 -14.44 1.52
CA GLY A 68 -1.40 -15.50 1.30
C GLY A 68 -2.81 -14.97 1.55
N GLY A 69 -3.78 -15.53 0.86
CA GLY A 69 -5.14 -15.01 0.96
C GLY A 69 -6.19 -15.91 0.36
N PHE A 70 -7.29 -15.28 0.01
CA PHE A 70 -8.48 -15.90 -0.52
C PHE A 70 -9.14 -14.95 -1.53
N ILE A 71 -9.51 -15.47 -2.69
CA ILE A 71 -10.23 -14.75 -3.73
C ILE A 71 -11.56 -15.46 -3.96
N TYR A 72 -12.63 -14.77 -3.60
CA TYR A 72 -13.99 -15.14 -3.97
C TYR A 72 -14.28 -14.60 -5.37
N ARG A 73 -14.87 -15.41 -6.24
CA ARG A 73 -15.24 -15.03 -7.60
C ARG A 73 -16.72 -15.34 -7.83
N THR A 74 -17.47 -14.40 -8.40
CA THR A 74 -18.89 -14.61 -8.74
C THR A 74 -19.03 -15.40 -10.05
N GLU A 75 -20.26 -15.56 -10.55
CA GLU A 75 -20.58 -16.26 -11.81
C GLU A 75 -20.24 -17.76 -11.82
N GLY A 76 -20.36 -18.41 -10.65
CA GLY A 76 -20.09 -19.85 -10.49
C GLY A 76 -18.60 -20.21 -10.59
N LEU A 77 -17.73 -19.21 -10.60
CA LEU A 77 -16.29 -19.41 -10.68
C LEU A 77 -15.72 -20.00 -9.40
N SER A 78 -14.70 -20.84 -9.55
CA SER A 78 -14.05 -21.44 -8.38
C SER A 78 -13.35 -20.42 -7.49
N TRP A 79 -13.25 -20.71 -6.20
CA TRP A 79 -12.52 -19.86 -5.26
C TRP A 79 -11.03 -20.15 -5.35
N LEU A 80 -10.22 -19.11 -5.19
CA LEU A 80 -8.77 -19.22 -5.32
C LEU A 80 -8.06 -18.89 -4.01
N ILE A 81 -6.99 -19.62 -3.72
CA ILE A 81 -6.01 -19.26 -2.69
C ILE A 81 -4.77 -18.67 -3.40
N PRO A 82 -4.60 -17.34 -3.39
CA PRO A 82 -3.35 -16.71 -3.79
C PRO A 82 -2.29 -16.90 -2.71
N LEU A 83 -1.08 -17.24 -3.12
CA LEU A 83 0.11 -17.36 -2.29
C LEU A 83 1.29 -16.77 -3.04
N GLY A 84 2.23 -16.15 -2.34
CA GLY A 84 3.42 -15.65 -3.00
C GLY A 84 4.52 -15.23 -2.05
N ALA A 85 5.71 -15.11 -2.63
CA ALA A 85 6.91 -14.67 -1.94
C ALA A 85 7.80 -13.90 -2.91
N GLU A 86 8.36 -12.80 -2.44
CA GLU A 86 9.08 -11.85 -3.27
C GLU A 86 10.16 -11.11 -2.49
N ALA A 87 11.17 -10.67 -3.23
CA ALA A 87 12.31 -9.94 -2.72
C ALA A 87 12.61 -8.75 -3.62
N PHE A 88 12.71 -7.57 -3.02
CA PHE A 88 13.03 -6.33 -3.69
C PHE A 88 14.28 -5.70 -3.11
N TYR A 89 15.20 -5.30 -3.99
CA TYR A 89 16.24 -4.35 -3.67
C TYR A 89 15.70 -2.92 -3.89
N ILE A 90 15.74 -2.11 -2.84
CA ILE A 90 15.27 -0.73 -2.81
C ILE A 90 16.46 0.21 -2.70
N SER A 91 16.64 1.02 -3.74
CA SER A 91 17.55 2.16 -3.77
C SER A 91 16.78 3.48 -3.66
N ARG A 92 17.50 4.61 -3.72
CA ARG A 92 16.89 5.95 -3.67
C ARG A 92 16.12 6.32 -4.94
N ARG A 93 16.48 5.72 -6.09
CA ARG A 93 15.92 6.06 -7.41
C ARG A 93 15.28 4.88 -8.12
N PHE A 94 15.50 3.67 -7.65
CA PHE A 94 14.90 2.50 -8.27
C PHE A 94 14.61 1.41 -7.24
N MET A 95 13.68 0.55 -7.60
CA MET A 95 13.38 -0.69 -6.91
C MET A 95 13.43 -1.80 -7.97
N ILE A 96 14.15 -2.87 -7.69
CA ILE A 96 14.24 -4.02 -8.59
C ILE A 96 14.09 -5.29 -7.78
N GLY A 97 13.40 -6.27 -8.32
CA GLY A 97 13.24 -7.55 -7.66
C GLY A 97 12.22 -8.41 -8.38
N GLY A 98 11.72 -9.38 -7.65
CA GLY A 98 10.83 -10.38 -8.22
C GLY A 98 10.44 -11.41 -7.19
N GLY A 99 9.67 -12.38 -7.63
CA GLY A 99 9.13 -13.40 -6.76
C GLY A 99 8.32 -14.45 -7.48
N LEU A 100 7.70 -15.31 -6.68
CA LEU A 100 6.73 -16.30 -7.13
C LEU A 100 5.34 -15.83 -6.72
N GLU A 101 4.41 -15.92 -7.65
CA GLU A 101 2.98 -15.68 -7.46
C GLU A 101 2.26 -16.95 -7.88
N SER A 102 1.55 -17.57 -6.95
CA SER A 102 0.76 -18.77 -7.16
C SER A 102 -0.69 -18.51 -6.82
N SER A 103 -1.59 -19.17 -7.54
CA SER A 103 -3.03 -19.16 -7.29
C SER A 103 -3.56 -20.56 -7.49
N PHE A 104 -4.30 -21.11 -6.53
CA PHE A 104 -4.81 -22.48 -6.56
C PHE A 104 -6.32 -22.49 -6.40
N SER A 105 -7.03 -23.27 -7.22
CA SER A 105 -8.46 -23.51 -7.05
C SER A 105 -8.73 -24.41 -5.85
N VAL A 106 -9.72 -24.05 -5.04
CA VAL A 106 -10.07 -24.80 -3.81
C VAL A 106 -11.51 -25.29 -3.82
N THR A 107 -12.39 -24.57 -4.50
CA THR A 107 -13.72 -25.09 -4.81
C THR A 107 -13.75 -25.55 -6.26
N ASP A 108 -14.72 -26.40 -6.56
CA ASP A 108 -15.09 -26.65 -7.94
C ASP A 108 -15.93 -25.49 -8.46
N ASP A 109 -15.79 -25.23 -9.75
CA ASP A 109 -16.63 -24.33 -10.52
C ASP A 109 -17.99 -24.98 -10.80
N ASP A 110 -19.06 -24.20 -10.91
CA ASP A 110 -20.42 -24.70 -11.18
C ASP A 110 -20.49 -25.49 -12.50
N TYR A 111 -19.63 -25.17 -13.48
CA TYR A 111 -19.56 -25.83 -14.77
C TYR A 111 -18.54 -26.98 -14.82
N THR A 112 -18.00 -27.43 -13.68
CA THR A 112 -17.03 -28.54 -13.63
C THR A 112 -17.58 -29.83 -14.27
N ASN A 113 -18.90 -30.06 -14.20
CA ASN A 113 -19.55 -31.23 -14.77
C ASN A 113 -20.16 -31.01 -16.18
N ASP A 114 -20.20 -29.77 -16.68
CA ASP A 114 -20.63 -29.41 -18.04
C ASP A 114 -19.47 -28.78 -18.80
N THR A 115 -18.43 -29.60 -19.00
CA THR A 115 -17.20 -29.22 -19.69
C THR A 115 -17.44 -28.83 -21.15
N SER A 116 -18.52 -29.33 -21.76
CA SER A 116 -18.96 -29.00 -23.13
C SER A 116 -19.20 -27.50 -23.30
N ARG A 117 -20.03 -26.90 -22.45
CA ARG A 117 -20.40 -25.48 -22.57
C ARG A 117 -19.19 -24.54 -22.47
N ARG A 118 -18.24 -24.88 -21.59
CA ARG A 118 -17.10 -24.00 -21.31
C ARG A 118 -15.92 -24.23 -22.26
N THR A 119 -15.71 -25.47 -22.70
CA THR A 119 -14.82 -25.77 -23.83
C THR A 119 -15.32 -25.04 -25.07
N ASP A 120 -16.63 -25.05 -25.34
CA ASP A 120 -17.21 -24.33 -26.49
C ASP A 120 -16.97 -22.82 -26.41
N VAL A 121 -17.13 -22.18 -25.24
CA VAL A 121 -16.84 -20.76 -25.07
C VAL A 121 -15.34 -20.48 -25.21
N THR A 122 -14.48 -21.31 -24.61
CA THR A 122 -13.02 -21.13 -24.68
C THR A 122 -12.50 -21.29 -26.10
N ASP A 123 -12.97 -22.31 -26.82
CA ASP A 123 -12.56 -22.62 -28.18
C ASP A 123 -13.10 -21.60 -29.19
N ARG A 124 -14.37 -21.21 -29.06
CA ARG A 124 -14.97 -20.22 -29.97
C ARG A 124 -14.47 -18.81 -29.72
N VAL A 125 -14.36 -18.39 -28.47
CA VAL A 125 -14.21 -16.98 -28.10
C VAL A 125 -12.77 -16.62 -27.73
N ASN A 126 -12.00 -17.59 -27.22
CA ASN A 126 -10.62 -17.39 -26.80
C ASN A 126 -9.62 -18.24 -27.61
N ALA A 127 -10.05 -18.85 -28.71
CA ALA A 127 -9.24 -19.72 -29.57
C ALA A 127 -8.48 -20.83 -28.78
N GLY A 128 -9.12 -21.37 -27.74
CA GLY A 128 -8.53 -22.40 -26.87
C GLY A 128 -7.61 -21.86 -25.77
N SER A 129 -7.47 -20.55 -25.63
CA SER A 129 -6.66 -19.94 -24.57
C SER A 129 -7.35 -20.06 -23.21
N LEU A 130 -6.61 -20.53 -22.21
CA LEU A 130 -7.07 -20.62 -20.81
C LEU A 130 -6.74 -19.35 -20.00
N ALA A 131 -6.53 -18.22 -20.68
CA ALA A 131 -6.21 -16.95 -20.04
C ALA A 131 -7.40 -16.36 -19.29
N TYR A 132 -8.62 -16.67 -19.76
CA TYR A 132 -9.88 -16.21 -19.19
C TYR A 132 -10.88 -17.36 -19.14
N ASN A 133 -11.77 -17.31 -18.15
CA ASN A 133 -12.87 -18.26 -17.95
C ASN A 133 -12.45 -19.74 -17.86
N ALA A 134 -11.27 -20.01 -17.30
CA ALA A 134 -10.78 -21.37 -17.14
C ALA A 134 -11.45 -22.08 -15.94
N VAL A 135 -11.70 -23.39 -16.10
CA VAL A 135 -12.25 -24.28 -15.04
C VAL A 135 -11.17 -24.60 -14.03
N ASN A 136 -11.42 -24.32 -12.76
CA ASN A 136 -10.52 -24.67 -11.65
C ASN A 136 -9.03 -24.31 -11.90
N PRO A 137 -8.71 -23.05 -12.25
CA PRO A 137 -7.36 -22.70 -12.67
C PRO A 137 -6.41 -22.75 -11.47
N SER A 138 -5.29 -23.43 -11.67
CA SER A 138 -4.14 -23.35 -10.77
C SER A 138 -2.92 -22.92 -11.57
N ILE A 139 -2.19 -21.90 -11.10
CA ILE A 139 -1.03 -21.39 -11.82
C ILE A 139 0.02 -20.86 -10.85
N THR A 140 1.29 -21.06 -11.21
CA THR A 140 2.44 -20.49 -10.55
C THR A 140 3.29 -19.75 -11.59
N LYS A 141 3.52 -18.46 -11.32
CA LYS A 141 4.28 -17.56 -12.15
C LYS A 141 5.52 -17.08 -11.40
N LEU A 142 6.65 -17.05 -12.09
CA LEU A 142 7.81 -16.28 -11.67
C LEU A 142 7.71 -14.89 -12.28
N TYR A 143 7.95 -13.86 -11.49
CA TYR A 143 7.93 -12.51 -11.99
C TYR A 143 9.16 -11.71 -11.60
N GLY A 144 9.52 -10.76 -12.45
CA GLY A 144 10.51 -9.73 -12.21
C GLY A 144 9.89 -8.35 -12.43
N LEU A 145 10.31 -7.37 -11.65
CA LEU A 145 9.80 -6.02 -11.68
C LEU A 145 10.93 -5.02 -11.42
N PHE A 146 10.97 -3.99 -12.24
CA PHE A 146 11.83 -2.82 -12.11
C PHE A 146 10.96 -1.58 -12.03
N LYS A 147 11.20 -0.72 -11.05
CA LYS A 147 10.56 0.59 -10.88
C LYS A 147 11.64 1.66 -10.82
N PHE A 148 11.48 2.71 -11.59
CA PHE A 148 12.31 3.91 -11.57
C PHE A 148 11.49 5.10 -11.06
N TYR A 149 11.99 5.73 -10.00
CA TYR A 149 11.36 6.87 -9.37
C TYR A 149 11.93 8.15 -9.98
N ILE A 150 11.11 8.83 -10.79
CA ILE A 150 11.42 10.15 -11.35
C ILE A 150 11.43 11.16 -10.20
N GLU A 151 10.41 11.05 -9.34
CA GLU A 151 10.28 11.79 -8.09
C GLU A 151 9.91 10.83 -6.95
N PRO A 152 10.04 11.25 -5.68
CA PRO A 152 9.53 10.47 -4.55
C PRO A 152 8.07 10.00 -4.69
N GLN A 153 7.24 10.75 -5.42
CA GLN A 153 5.82 10.49 -5.61
C GLN A 153 5.48 9.82 -6.94
N LEU A 154 6.33 9.99 -7.96
CA LEU A 154 6.08 9.54 -9.33
C LEU A 154 7.10 8.48 -9.74
N TYR A 155 6.60 7.33 -10.19
CA TYR A 155 7.43 6.26 -10.74
C TYR A 155 6.86 5.70 -12.04
N VAL A 156 7.77 5.14 -12.82
CA VAL A 156 7.49 4.26 -13.95
C VAL A 156 8.07 2.90 -13.64
N GLY A 157 7.43 1.83 -14.11
CA GLY A 157 7.93 0.48 -13.90
C GLY A 157 7.63 -0.45 -15.05
N LEU A 158 8.49 -1.44 -15.18
CA LEU A 158 8.45 -2.50 -16.18
C LEU A 158 8.62 -3.83 -15.46
N GLY A 159 7.83 -4.82 -15.86
CA GLY A 159 7.88 -6.15 -15.30
C GLY A 159 7.64 -7.23 -16.35
N VAL A 160 8.05 -8.44 -15.99
CA VAL A 160 7.79 -9.65 -16.76
C VAL A 160 7.27 -10.72 -15.82
N LYS A 161 6.21 -11.43 -16.20
CA LYS A 161 5.74 -12.63 -15.52
C LYS A 161 5.86 -13.81 -16.47
N GLN A 162 6.43 -14.90 -16.02
CA GLN A 162 6.53 -16.15 -16.77
C GLN A 162 5.80 -17.24 -16.00
N SER A 163 4.85 -17.88 -16.66
CA SER A 163 4.17 -19.06 -16.11
C SER A 163 5.13 -20.25 -16.12
N ILE A 164 5.29 -20.91 -14.99
CA ILE A 164 6.19 -22.07 -14.82
C ILE A 164 5.38 -23.36 -14.68
N PHE A 165 4.36 -23.33 -13.82
CA PHE A 165 3.49 -24.47 -13.56
C PHE A 165 2.05 -24.01 -13.60
N GLY A 166 1.16 -24.90 -13.98
CA GLY A 166 -0.27 -24.65 -13.96
C GLY A 166 -1.09 -25.81 -14.51
N GLU A 167 -2.32 -25.85 -14.05
CA GLU A 167 -3.37 -26.76 -14.46
C GLU A 167 -4.57 -25.92 -14.84
N SER A 168 -5.18 -26.23 -15.99
CA SER A 168 -6.29 -25.47 -16.53
C SER A 168 -6.02 -23.95 -16.54
N ALA A 169 -4.81 -23.55 -16.92
CA ALA A 169 -4.38 -22.16 -16.93
C ALA A 169 -3.48 -21.86 -18.14
N ALA A 170 -3.51 -20.63 -18.65
CA ALA A 170 -2.68 -20.24 -19.78
C ALA A 170 -1.19 -20.17 -19.39
N TYR A 171 -0.37 -20.91 -20.13
CA TYR A 171 1.09 -20.79 -20.07
C TYR A 171 1.55 -19.68 -21.00
N GLY A 172 2.31 -18.73 -20.46
CA GLY A 172 2.84 -17.64 -21.26
C GLY A 172 3.71 -16.65 -20.48
N THR A 173 4.20 -15.68 -21.24
CA THR A 173 4.95 -14.53 -20.75
C THR A 173 4.07 -13.29 -20.80
N GLU A 174 3.94 -12.60 -19.67
CA GLU A 174 3.22 -11.33 -19.56
C GLU A 174 4.21 -10.20 -19.37
N TYR A 175 4.07 -9.14 -20.15
CA TYR A 175 4.85 -7.91 -19.97
C TYR A 175 3.98 -6.85 -19.32
N VAL A 176 4.48 -6.24 -18.26
CA VAL A 176 3.74 -5.27 -17.45
C VAL A 176 4.45 -3.93 -17.51
N ALA A 177 3.72 -2.89 -17.90
CA ALA A 177 4.16 -1.50 -17.73
C ALA A 177 3.24 -0.83 -16.71
N ASN A 178 3.82 -0.10 -15.76
CA ASN A 178 3.08 0.60 -14.71
C ASN A 178 3.57 2.03 -14.55
N VAL A 179 2.64 2.93 -14.28
CA VAL A 179 2.91 4.31 -13.87
C VAL A 179 2.15 4.50 -12.57
N GLY A 180 2.82 5.05 -11.56
CA GLY A 180 2.19 5.29 -10.27
C GLY A 180 2.51 6.66 -9.72
N PHE A 181 1.50 7.28 -9.12
CA PHE A 181 1.59 8.57 -8.48
C PHE A 181 1.02 8.49 -7.06
N ALA A 182 1.75 8.99 -6.07
CA ALA A 182 1.35 9.01 -4.66
C ALA A 182 1.10 10.43 -4.15
N PHE A 183 -0.11 10.70 -3.66
CA PHE A 183 -0.49 11.97 -3.04
C PHE A 183 -0.45 11.86 -1.49
N GLY A 184 -0.13 12.96 -0.78
CA GLY A 184 -0.41 13.07 0.66
C GLY A 184 0.67 12.66 1.67
N GLY A 185 1.93 12.43 1.27
CA GLY A 185 3.05 12.15 2.21
C GLY A 185 4.05 13.31 2.31
N LYS A 186 4.58 13.61 3.51
CA LYS A 186 5.71 14.56 3.68
C LYS A 186 6.84 14.16 2.73
N THR A 187 7.09 15.03 1.74
CA THR A 187 7.93 14.85 0.54
C THR A 187 9.42 14.80 0.83
N LYS A 188 9.87 13.83 1.63
CA LYS A 188 11.30 13.60 1.82
C LYS A 188 11.60 12.11 1.68
N LYS A 189 11.77 11.71 0.41
CA LYS A 189 12.31 10.44 -0.14
C LYS A 189 11.23 9.47 -0.64
N VAL A 190 11.47 8.89 -1.83
CA VAL A 190 10.78 7.70 -2.41
C VAL A 190 10.30 6.81 -1.29
N PRO A 191 9.02 6.36 -1.21
CA PRO A 191 8.38 5.77 -0.03
C PRO A 191 9.36 4.98 0.82
N THR A 192 10.09 5.73 1.63
CA THR A 192 11.07 5.17 2.52
C THR A 192 10.19 4.94 3.72
N LEU A 193 9.74 3.70 3.89
CA LEU A 193 9.33 3.15 5.18
C LEU A 193 10.53 3.16 6.15
N ARG A 194 11.22 4.29 6.26
CA ARG A 194 12.46 4.53 6.96
C ARG A 194 12.34 5.89 7.65
N SER A 195 11.57 5.91 8.73
CA SER A 195 11.75 6.85 9.83
C SER A 195 10.87 6.45 11.00
N GLN A 196 11.41 5.61 11.89
CA GLN A 196 11.42 5.82 13.34
C GLN A 196 12.08 4.60 14.00
N ASP A 197 13.40 4.47 13.80
CA ASP A 197 14.28 4.02 14.88
C ASP A 197 14.80 5.29 15.57
N ARG A 198 13.88 6.10 16.08
CA ARG A 198 14.20 7.08 17.10
C ARG A 198 13.68 6.44 18.37
N GLU A 199 14.58 6.09 19.29
CA GLU A 199 14.21 5.86 20.68
C GLU A 199 13.39 7.06 21.12
N GLU A 200 12.07 6.92 21.10
CA GLU A 200 11.18 7.80 21.84
C GLU A 200 11.26 7.32 23.28
N ASN A 201 11.85 8.17 24.13
CA ASN A 201 11.78 8.03 25.57
C ASN A 201 10.31 7.81 25.96
N PRO A 202 9.97 6.77 26.74
CA PRO A 202 8.58 6.46 27.08
C PRO A 202 7.91 7.48 28.02
N ASP A 203 8.57 8.58 28.38
CA ASP A 203 8.10 9.52 29.41
C ASP A 203 7.48 10.83 28.87
N ASP A 204 7.36 11.03 27.56
CA ASP A 204 6.86 12.31 26.97
C ASP A 204 5.46 12.24 26.31
N PHE A 205 4.63 11.26 26.68
CA PHE A 205 3.20 11.28 26.30
C PHE A 205 2.37 12.17 27.25
N GLU A 206 2.61 13.49 27.18
CA GLU A 206 1.71 14.47 27.78
C GLU A 206 0.63 14.85 26.74
N PHE A 207 -0.61 14.41 26.96
CA PHE A 207 -1.77 14.77 26.14
C PHE A 207 -2.05 16.27 26.29
N LYS A 208 -1.61 17.08 25.33
CA LYS A 208 -2.10 18.45 25.17
C LYS A 208 -3.30 18.44 24.23
N PHE A 209 -4.48 18.64 24.80
CA PHE A 209 -5.65 19.06 24.05
C PHE A 209 -5.37 20.48 23.53
N GLU A 210 -5.10 20.61 22.23
CA GLU A 210 -5.25 21.89 21.55
C GLU A 210 -6.73 22.07 21.22
N GLU A 211 -7.38 23.00 21.91
CA GLU A 211 -8.69 23.53 21.55
C GLU A 211 -8.56 24.22 20.19
N GLU A 212 -9.18 23.68 19.14
CA GLU A 212 -9.30 24.34 17.84
C GLU A 212 -10.17 25.59 18.00
N SER A 213 -9.52 26.74 18.19
CA SER A 213 -10.14 28.04 18.02
C SER A 213 -10.30 28.33 16.52
N ASP A 214 -11.56 28.47 16.10
CA ASP A 214 -12.01 28.86 14.76
C ASP A 214 -11.23 30.08 14.23
N LYS A 215 -10.46 29.89 13.15
CA LYS A 215 -9.60 30.91 12.53
C LYS A 215 -10.27 31.70 11.39
N ASP A 216 -11.59 31.85 11.41
CA ASP A 216 -12.32 32.58 10.35
C ASP A 216 -13.10 33.83 10.84
N ALA A 217 -12.92 34.29 12.08
CA ALA A 217 -13.70 35.41 12.62
C ALA A 217 -13.03 36.80 12.61
N ASP A 218 -11.80 36.98 12.11
CA ASP A 218 -11.03 38.23 12.33
C ASP A 218 -10.54 38.94 11.04
N VAL A 219 -11.38 39.01 10.00
CA VAL A 219 -11.10 39.84 8.80
C VAL A 219 -11.49 41.32 9.00
N PHE A 220 -12.11 41.71 10.12
CA PHE A 220 -12.61 43.08 10.34
C PHE A 220 -12.19 43.73 11.68
N ASN A 221 -10.96 43.49 12.15
CA ASN A 221 -10.45 44.26 13.30
C ASN A 221 -9.06 44.84 13.05
N ASN A 222 -8.99 45.72 12.06
CA ASN A 222 -7.83 46.55 11.77
C ASN A 222 -7.80 47.76 12.73
N SER A 223 -7.31 47.55 13.96
CA SER A 223 -6.88 48.65 14.82
C SER A 223 -5.56 48.31 15.50
N LYS A 224 -4.50 48.99 15.03
CA LYS A 224 -3.17 49.17 15.63
C LYS A 224 -3.02 48.62 17.06
N LYS A 225 -2.29 47.52 17.23
CA LYS A 225 -1.70 47.14 18.52
C LYS A 225 -0.17 47.20 18.47
N ILE A 226 0.33 48.08 19.32
CA ILE A 226 1.71 48.43 19.59
C ILE A 226 2.47 47.19 20.09
N ARG A 227 3.65 46.91 19.54
CA ARG A 227 4.55 45.86 20.05
C ARG A 227 5.09 46.27 21.42
N TYR A 228 4.58 45.66 22.49
CA TYR A 228 5.32 45.56 23.75
C TYR A 228 6.18 44.30 23.72
N LYS A 229 7.49 44.50 23.81
CA LYS A 229 8.49 43.46 23.95
C LYS A 229 8.53 43.09 25.42
N GLU A 230 8.02 41.91 25.75
CA GLU A 230 8.11 41.34 27.08
C GLU A 230 9.57 40.96 27.36
N ARG A 231 10.18 41.70 28.29
CA ARG A 231 11.52 41.46 28.83
C ARG A 231 11.44 41.80 30.31
N VAL A 232 10.81 40.92 31.10
CA VAL A 232 10.52 41.18 32.52
C VAL A 232 11.01 40.08 33.48
N GLU A 233 11.64 39.00 33.01
CA GLU A 233 12.17 37.98 33.96
C GLU A 233 13.65 38.13 34.35
N ASP A 234 14.49 38.82 33.57
CA ASP A 234 15.92 38.98 33.92
C ASP A 234 16.23 40.17 34.86
N SER A 235 15.24 41.02 35.18
CA SER A 235 15.46 42.25 35.96
C SER A 235 15.12 42.14 37.45
N LEU A 236 14.44 41.09 37.90
CA LEU A 236 14.10 40.93 39.33
C LEU A 236 15.23 40.25 40.11
N ASP A 237 15.84 39.21 39.55
CA ASP A 237 17.01 38.53 40.16
C ASP A 237 18.21 39.47 40.33
N SER A 238 18.40 40.41 39.41
CA SER A 238 19.50 41.38 39.48
C SER A 238 19.23 42.52 40.47
N VAL A 239 17.97 42.81 40.82
CA VAL A 239 17.62 43.80 41.85
C VAL A 239 17.64 43.17 43.24
N GLU A 240 17.17 41.93 43.40
CA GLU A 240 17.20 41.21 44.69
C GLU A 240 18.63 40.95 45.16
N LYS A 241 19.51 40.51 44.25
CA LYS A 241 20.91 40.24 44.57
C LYS A 241 21.68 41.50 44.97
N ASN A 242 21.32 42.66 44.43
CA ASN A 242 21.93 43.95 44.80
C ASN A 242 21.39 44.52 46.13
N LEU A 243 20.17 44.18 46.53
CA LEU A 243 19.60 44.54 47.83
C LEU A 243 20.21 43.70 48.97
N GLU A 244 20.44 42.41 48.77
CA GLU A 244 21.10 41.55 49.77
C GLU A 244 22.54 42.01 50.09
N ILE A 245 23.30 42.44 49.08
CA ILE A 245 24.68 42.92 49.25
C ILE A 245 24.71 44.22 50.06
N LYS A 246 23.73 45.13 49.86
CA LYS A 246 23.64 46.37 50.65
C LYS A 246 23.22 46.12 52.10
N LEU A 247 22.32 45.18 52.35
CA LEU A 247 21.88 44.84 53.72
C LEU A 247 22.98 44.15 54.56
N LYS A 248 23.82 43.31 53.95
CA LYS A 248 24.97 42.71 54.65
C LYS A 248 26.08 43.72 54.98
N LYS A 249 26.20 44.81 54.22
CA LYS A 249 27.21 45.85 54.46
C LYS A 249 26.83 46.81 55.59
N ASN A 250 25.54 46.98 55.89
CA ASN A 250 25.04 47.84 56.97
C ASN A 250 24.96 47.17 58.35
N LYS A 251 25.22 45.86 58.46
CA LYS A 251 25.28 45.12 59.74
C LYS A 251 26.71 44.93 60.28
N ARG A 252 27.72 45.57 59.66
CA ARG A 252 29.13 45.45 60.06
C ARG A 252 29.79 46.77 60.48
N ASN A 253 29.00 47.80 60.73
CA ASN A 253 29.43 49.01 61.44
C ASN A 253 28.65 49.13 62.75
#